data_AF-A0A9P8VP73-F1
#
_entry.id   AF-A0A9P8VP73-F1
#
_cell.length_a   1.000
_cell.length_b   1.000
_cell.length_c   1.000
_cell.angle_alpha   90.00
_cell.angle_beta   90.00
_cell.angle_gamma   90.00
#
_symmetry.space_group_name_H-M   'P 1'
#
loop_
_entity.id
_entity.type
_entity.pdbx_description
1 polymer ?
#
loop_
_entity_poly.entity_id
_entity_poly.type
_entity_poly.pdbx_seq_one_letter_code
_entity_poly.pdbx_strand_id
1 'polypeptide(L)'
;MTTSFFLEFVRPKAPRLLNQVPKEILEDPNLKPAIALLPANYNFEIPKTIHRIRSSGAHKVVLQLPEGLLLFATTISDILAFCPGIETLMGDVTYSACCIDDYTARAPGCDLLVLRCPGRI
;
A
#
# COMPACT_ATOMS: atom_id res chain seq x y z
N MET A 1 -19.96 -19.55 -26.81
CA MET A 1 -19.68 -18.96 -25.48
C MET A 1 -18.43 -19.62 -24.94
N THR A 2 -17.26 -19.08 -25.25
CA THR A 2 -15.97 -19.56 -24.72
C THR A 2 -15.24 -18.34 -24.23
N THR A 3 -15.36 -18.08 -22.92
CA THR A 3 -14.65 -17.02 -22.22
C THR A 3 -13.18 -17.39 -22.13
N SER A 4 -12.38 -16.73 -22.97
CA SER A 4 -10.93 -16.75 -22.91
C SER A 4 -10.45 -16.36 -21.51
N PHE A 5 -9.75 -17.27 -20.85
CA PHE A 5 -8.92 -17.02 -19.67
C PHE A 5 -7.92 -15.90 -19.99
N PHE A 6 -8.13 -14.71 -19.43
CA PHE A 6 -7.16 -13.62 -19.49
C PHE A 6 -6.26 -13.73 -18.25
N LEU A 7 -5.11 -14.38 -18.43
CA LEU A 7 -4.09 -14.49 -17.40
C LEU A 7 -3.23 -13.21 -17.44
N GLU A 8 -3.66 -12.14 -16.78
CA GLU A 8 -2.84 -10.92 -16.67
C GLU A 8 -1.81 -11.08 -15.55
N PHE A 9 -0.77 -11.85 -15.84
CA PHE A 9 0.43 -11.89 -15.01
C PHE A 9 1.12 -10.53 -15.14
N VAL A 10 1.04 -9.72 -14.09
CA VAL A 10 1.67 -8.40 -13.98
C VAL A 10 3.14 -8.51 -14.41
N ARG A 11 3.45 -7.94 -15.58
CA ARG A 11 4.82 -7.90 -16.12
C ARG A 11 5.69 -7.04 -15.21
N PRO A 12 6.90 -7.47 -14.79
CA PRO A 12 7.81 -6.58 -14.09
C PRO A 12 8.25 -5.45 -15.04
N LYS A 13 7.75 -4.23 -14.81
CA LYS A 13 8.19 -3.02 -15.53
C LYS A 13 9.65 -2.73 -15.15
N ALA A 14 10.46 -2.41 -16.17
CA ALA A 14 11.88 -2.09 -16.10
C ALA A 14 12.25 -1.11 -14.96
N PRO A 15 13.47 -1.17 -14.41
CA PRO A 15 13.87 -0.33 -13.29
C PRO A 15 14.13 1.08 -13.81
N ARG A 16 13.11 1.94 -13.78
CA ARG A 16 13.26 3.35 -14.16
C ARG A 16 12.56 4.23 -13.14
N LEU A 17 13.38 4.97 -12.37
CA LEU A 17 12.99 6.15 -11.58
C LEU A 17 11.96 5.93 -10.45
N LEU A 18 11.93 4.75 -9.83
CA LEU A 18 10.97 4.37 -8.78
C LEU A 18 10.98 5.21 -7.48
N ASN A 19 11.85 6.21 -7.36
CA ASN A 19 12.03 6.99 -6.11
C ASN A 19 11.54 8.45 -6.18
N GLN A 20 11.00 8.93 -7.30
CA GLN A 20 10.48 10.29 -7.38
C GLN A 20 8.98 10.31 -7.10
N VAL A 21 8.61 10.61 -5.85
CA VAL A 21 7.23 10.95 -5.51
C VAL A 21 6.91 12.32 -6.15
N PRO A 22 5.86 12.45 -6.96
CA PRO A 22 5.47 13.73 -7.54
C PRO A 22 5.10 14.72 -6.44
N LYS A 23 5.50 15.99 -6.63
CA LYS A 23 5.26 17.07 -5.66
C LYS A 23 3.79 17.26 -5.33
N GLU A 24 2.90 16.93 -6.26
CA GLU A 24 1.44 16.95 -6.07
C GLU A 24 0.98 16.10 -4.87
N ILE A 25 1.60 14.94 -4.64
CA ILE A 25 1.28 14.07 -3.50
C ILE A 25 1.98 14.59 -2.23
N LEU A 26 3.17 15.16 -2.38
CA LEU A 26 3.94 15.70 -1.27
C LEU A 26 3.30 16.99 -0.69
N GLU A 27 2.68 17.79 -1.55
CA GLU A 27 2.10 19.10 -1.23
C GLU A 27 0.58 19.07 -1.02
N ASP A 28 -0.04 17.89 -1.15
CA ASP A 28 -1.49 17.73 -0.99
C ASP A 28 -1.94 18.20 0.42
N PRO A 29 -2.84 19.20 0.50
CA PRO A 29 -3.26 19.81 1.75
C PRO A 29 -4.03 18.84 2.66
N ASN A 30 -4.58 17.75 2.12
CA ASN A 30 -5.28 16.74 2.92
C ASN A 30 -4.34 15.65 3.44
N LEU A 31 -3.30 15.30 2.68
CA LEU A 31 -2.35 14.24 3.08
C LEU A 31 -1.35 14.72 4.12
N LYS A 32 -0.83 15.95 4.02
CA LYS A 32 0.11 16.52 5.00
C LYS A 32 -0.37 16.44 6.45
N PRO A 33 -1.57 16.94 6.81
CA PRO A 33 -2.05 16.89 8.19
C PRO A 33 -2.35 15.46 8.63
N ALA A 34 -2.84 14.61 7.72
CA ALA A 34 -3.14 13.21 8.04
C ALA A 34 -1.85 12.41 8.32
N ILE A 35 -0.78 12.65 7.57
CA ILE A 35 0.55 12.07 7.85
C ILE A 35 1.13 12.59 9.17
N ALA A 36 0.85 13.85 9.53
CA ALA A 36 1.30 14.43 10.80
C ALA A 36 0.64 13.79 12.05
N LEU A 37 -0.45 13.02 11.89
CA LEU A 37 -1.04 12.22 12.96
C LEU A 37 -0.17 11.01 13.33
N LEU A 38 0.64 10.53 12.39
CA LEU A 38 1.55 9.42 12.64
C LEU A 38 2.79 9.93 13.39
N PRO A 39 3.29 9.17 14.37
CA PRO A 39 4.42 9.62 15.17
C PRO A 39 5.69 9.69 14.31
N ALA A 40 6.42 10.79 14.41
CA ALA A 40 7.58 11.11 13.56
C ALA A 40 8.78 10.14 13.75
N ASN A 41 8.74 9.27 14.75
CA ASN A 41 9.74 8.23 14.98
C ASN A 41 9.64 7.05 14.00
N TYR A 42 8.55 6.96 13.22
CA TYR A 42 8.38 5.93 12.20
C TYR A 42 8.22 6.55 10.81
N ASN A 43 9.05 6.11 9.87
CA ASN A 43 8.90 6.47 8.47
C ASN A 43 8.11 5.41 7.71
N PHE A 44 6.80 5.62 7.58
CA PHE A 44 5.90 4.73 6.83
C PHE A 44 5.96 4.95 5.31
N GLU A 45 6.68 5.98 4.85
CA GLU A 45 6.77 6.39 3.44
C GLU A 45 5.40 6.42 2.72
N ILE A 46 4.35 6.89 3.41
CA ILE A 46 2.98 6.96 2.88
C ILE A 46 2.90 7.64 1.50
N PRO A 47 3.61 8.75 1.24
CA PRO A 47 3.59 9.39 -0.09
C PRO A 47 4.08 8.47 -1.21
N LYS A 48 5.05 7.58 -0.93
CA LYS A 48 5.52 6.58 -1.91
C LYS A 48 4.46 5.52 -2.17
N THR A 49 3.77 5.07 -1.12
CA THR A 49 2.67 4.10 -1.23
C THR A 49 1.55 4.67 -2.10
N ILE A 50 1.12 5.91 -1.86
CA ILE A 50 0.08 6.59 -2.64
C ILE A 50 0.51 6.75 -4.10
N HIS A 51 1.76 7.17 -4.33
CA HIS A 51 2.30 7.27 -5.69
C HIS A 51 2.27 5.93 -6.42
N ARG A 52 2.61 4.84 -5.71
CA ARG A 52 2.55 3.49 -6.27
C ARG A 52 1.12 3.10 -6.63
N ILE A 53 0.16 3.34 -5.75
CA ILE A 53 -1.25 3.04 -6.00
C ILE A 53 -1.78 3.81 -7.22
N ARG A 54 -1.49 5.12 -7.31
CA ARG A 54 -1.89 5.95 -8.46
C ARG A 54 -1.24 5.50 -9.76
N SER A 55 0.04 5.12 -9.73
CA SER A 55 0.79 4.69 -10.92
C SER A 55 0.40 3.29 -11.38
N SER A 56 -0.04 2.41 -10.46
CA SER A 56 -0.54 1.08 -10.80
C SER A 56 -2.02 1.06 -11.15
N GLY A 57 -2.78 2.10 -10.81
CA GLY A 57 -4.24 2.10 -10.94
C GLY A 57 -4.90 1.08 -10.03
N ALA A 58 -4.29 0.81 -8.87
CA ALA A 58 -4.80 -0.17 -7.91
C ALA A 58 -6.02 0.40 -7.19
N HIS A 59 -7.11 -0.37 -7.12
CA HIS A 59 -8.31 0.01 -6.39
C HIS A 59 -8.41 -0.72 -5.06
N LYS A 60 -7.87 -1.93 -4.98
CA LYS A 60 -7.88 -2.73 -3.74
C LYS A 60 -6.47 -2.91 -3.20
N VAL A 61 -6.24 -2.41 -2.00
CA VAL A 61 -4.93 -2.39 -1.35
C VAL A 61 -4.99 -3.16 -0.04
N VAL A 62 -4.14 -4.18 0.11
CA VAL A 62 -4.01 -4.90 1.37
C VAL A 62 -2.86 -4.30 2.18
N LEU A 63 -3.16 -3.89 3.41
CA LEU A 63 -2.18 -3.46 4.38
C LEU A 63 -1.79 -4.64 5.26
N GLN A 64 -0.52 -5.04 5.18
CA GLN A 64 0.02 -6.10 6.01
C GLN A 64 1.06 -5.50 6.95
N LEU A 65 0.79 -5.60 8.25
CA LEU A 65 1.58 -4.93 9.29
C LEU A 65 1.93 -5.92 10.42
N PRO A 66 3.11 -5.77 11.03
CA PRO A 66 3.46 -6.49 12.25
C PRO A 66 2.64 -6.01 13.43
N GLU A 67 2.54 -6.85 14.46
CA GLU A 67 1.81 -6.56 15.71
C GLU A 67 2.13 -5.17 16.27
N GLY A 68 3.41 -4.80 16.32
CA GLY A 68 3.87 -3.50 16.83
C GLY A 68 3.48 -2.29 15.98
N LEU A 69 3.01 -2.47 14.74
CA LEU A 69 2.53 -1.40 13.86
C LEU A 69 1.03 -1.49 13.55
N LEU A 70 0.33 -2.52 14.05
CA LEU A 70 -1.12 -2.66 13.87
C LEU A 70 -1.90 -1.47 14.44
N LEU A 71 -1.39 -0.84 15.51
CA LEU A 71 -2.00 0.37 16.08
C LEU A 71 -2.11 1.51 15.06
N PHE A 72 -1.21 1.56 14.08
CA PHE A 72 -1.22 2.55 13.01
C PHE A 72 -1.99 2.09 11.77
N ALA A 73 -2.41 0.82 11.71
CA ALA A 73 -3.06 0.25 10.53
C ALA A 73 -4.33 1.01 10.15
N THR A 74 -5.19 1.31 11.12
CA THR A 74 -6.44 2.05 10.90
C THR A 74 -6.16 3.47 10.43
N THR A 75 -5.22 4.16 11.05
CA THR A 75 -4.84 5.53 10.64
C THR A 75 -4.25 5.55 9.23
N ILE A 76 -3.41 4.58 8.89
CA ILE A 76 -2.85 4.43 7.54
C ILE A 76 -3.96 4.13 6.52
N SER A 77 -4.91 3.27 6.89
CA SER A 77 -6.09 2.97 6.07
C SER A 77 -6.90 4.24 5.79
N ASP A 78 -7.17 5.06 6.81
CA ASP A 78 -7.88 6.33 6.65
C ASP A 78 -7.11 7.31 5.76
N ILE A 79 -5.78 7.39 5.90
CA ILE A 79 -4.94 8.23 5.05
C ILE A 79 -5.04 7.81 3.57
N LEU A 80 -5.08 6.50 3.30
CA LEU A 80 -5.22 5.98 1.94
C LEU A 80 -6.63 6.16 1.38
N ALA A 81 -7.66 6.13 2.24
CA ALA A 81 -9.05 6.37 1.86
C ALA A 81 -9.32 7.80 1.34
N PHE A 82 -8.43 8.76 1.61
CA PHE A 82 -8.51 10.09 1.00
C PHE A 82 -8.32 10.08 -0.52
N CYS A 83 -7.71 9.04 -1.07
CA CYS A 83 -7.64 8.88 -2.52
C CYS A 83 -8.94 8.24 -3.03
N PRO A 84 -9.56 8.81 -4.08
CA PRO A 84 -10.87 8.36 -4.54
C PRO A 84 -10.83 6.93 -5.09
N GLY A 85 -11.74 6.09 -4.62
CA GLY A 85 -11.95 4.74 -5.15
C GLY A 85 -10.89 3.71 -4.70
N ILE A 86 -10.21 3.96 -3.59
CA ILE A 86 -9.34 2.96 -2.94
C ILE A 86 -10.12 2.27 -1.82
N GLU A 87 -10.13 0.94 -1.86
CA GLU A 87 -10.55 0.07 -0.77
C GLU A 87 -9.31 -0.51 -0.10
N THR A 88 -9.18 -0.27 1.20
CA THR A 88 -8.11 -0.82 2.02
C THR A 88 -8.61 -2.03 2.80
N LEU A 89 -7.85 -3.12 2.75
CA LEU A 89 -8.12 -4.34 3.50
C LEU A 89 -6.97 -4.59 4.47
N MET A 90 -7.27 -4.97 5.71
CA MET A 90 -6.23 -5.42 6.64
C MET A 90 -5.92 -6.90 6.37
N GLY A 91 -4.65 -7.19 6.14
CA GLY A 91 -4.15 -8.57 6.04
C GLY A 91 -3.82 -9.15 7.42
N ASP A 92 -3.46 -10.44 7.43
CA ASP A 92 -2.99 -11.12 8.63
C ASP A 92 -1.73 -10.49 9.20
N VAL A 93 -1.57 -10.61 10.52
CA VAL A 93 -0.42 -10.06 11.25
C VAL A 93 0.87 -10.75 10.79
N THR A 94 1.86 -9.96 10.37
CA THR A 94 3.16 -10.49 9.94
C THR A 94 4.25 -10.27 10.96
N TYR A 95 4.84 -11.37 11.44
CA TYR A 95 6.02 -11.30 12.31
C TYR A 95 7.30 -10.97 11.55
N SER A 96 7.37 -11.31 10.26
CA SER A 96 8.53 -11.03 9.43
C SER A 96 8.18 -11.04 7.94
N ALA A 97 9.12 -10.61 7.09
CA ALA A 97 8.97 -10.66 5.65
C ALA A 97 8.90 -12.09 5.08
N CYS A 98 9.10 -13.15 5.87
CA CYS A 98 8.88 -14.52 5.40
C CYS A 98 7.41 -14.97 5.49
N CYS A 99 6.55 -14.19 6.15
CA CYS A 99 5.12 -14.46 6.30
C CYS A 99 4.28 -13.63 5.32
N ILE A 100 4.80 -13.35 4.12
CA ILE A 100 4.04 -12.65 3.08
C ILE A 100 2.86 -13.52 2.69
N ASP A 101 1.65 -12.99 2.83
CA ASP A 101 0.43 -13.72 2.48
C ASP A 101 -0.12 -13.22 1.15
N ASP A 102 0.59 -13.60 0.08
CA ASP A 102 0.16 -13.31 -1.29
C ASP A 102 -1.13 -14.05 -1.67
N TYR A 103 -1.44 -15.17 -1.00
CA TYR A 103 -2.63 -15.97 -1.29
C TYR A 103 -3.90 -15.26 -0.83
N THR A 104 -3.90 -14.77 0.41
CA THR A 104 -5.03 -13.99 0.94
C THR A 104 -5.13 -12.62 0.28
N ALA A 105 -4.02 -12.04 -0.22
CA ALA A 105 -4.09 -10.81 -1.02
C ALA A 105 -4.71 -11.04 -2.42
N ARG A 106 -4.54 -12.24 -3.01
CA ARG A 106 -5.09 -12.54 -4.35
C ARG A 106 -6.57 -12.92 -4.33
N ALA A 107 -7.05 -13.51 -3.24
CA ALA A 107 -8.42 -14.01 -3.12
C ALA A 107 -9.53 -12.93 -3.24
N PRO A 108 -9.37 -11.69 -2.72
CA PRO A 108 -10.32 -10.60 -2.92
C PRO A 108 -10.15 -9.85 -4.26
N GLY A 109 -9.17 -10.25 -5.07
CA GLY A 109 -8.74 -9.51 -6.26
C GLY A 109 -8.01 -8.22 -5.92
N CYS A 110 -7.11 -8.23 -4.93
CA CYS A 110 -6.33 -7.05 -4.59
C CYS A 110 -5.20 -6.82 -5.58
N ASP A 111 -4.99 -5.55 -5.93
CA ASP A 111 -4.02 -5.13 -6.94
C ASP A 111 -2.66 -4.81 -6.32
N LEU A 112 -2.63 -4.50 -5.02
CA LEU A 112 -1.43 -4.09 -4.31
C LEU A 112 -1.40 -4.62 -2.87
N LEU A 113 -0.35 -5.36 -2.53
CA LEU A 113 -0.02 -5.71 -1.14
C LEU A 113 1.07 -4.76 -0.64
N VAL A 114 0.79 -4.05 0.45
CA VAL A 114 1.71 -3.15 1.12
C VAL A 114 2.14 -3.80 2.43
N LEU A 115 3.27 -4.51 2.38
CA LEU A 115 3.92 -5.07 3.57
C LEU A 115 4.93 -4.06 4.12
N ARG A 116 4.75 -3.64 5.37
CA ARG A 116 5.76 -2.85 6.09
C ARG A 116 6.37 -3.68 7.20
N CYS A 117 7.57 -4.19 6.96
CA CYS A 117 8.35 -4.89 7.99
C CYS A 117 8.89 -3.87 9.00
N PRO A 118 8.82 -4.14 10.31
CA PRO A 118 9.47 -3.31 11.32
C PRO A 118 10.98 -3.60 11.24
N GLY A 119 11.70 -2.93 10.35
CA GLY A 119 13.05 -3.37 10.03
C GLY A 119 13.88 -2.50 9.10
N ARG A 120 13.97 -1.19 9.40
CA ARG A 120 15.23 -0.41 9.42
C ARG A 120 14.88 1.03 9.79
N ILE A 121 15.31 1.43 10.98
CA ILE A 121 15.70 2.82 11.24
C ILE A 121 17.04 3.03 10.52
#